data_AF-A0A922NMK2-F1
#
_entry.id   AF-A0A922NMK2-F1
#
_cell.length_a   1.000
_cell.length_b   1.000
_cell.length_c   1.000
_cell.angle_alpha   90.00
_cell.angle_beta   90.00
_cell.angle_gamma   90.00
#
_symmetry.space_group_name_H-M   'P 1'
#
loop_
_entity.id
_entity.type
_entity.pdbx_description
1 polymer ?
#
loop_
_entity_poly.entity_id
_entity_poly.type
_entity_poly.pdbx_seq_one_letter_code
_entity_poly.pdbx_strand_id
1 'polypeptide(L)'
;MLNVSSPHAAGERKEHWETLRTKNVPRFLFRAFNSESGGGSHFAINNPTEIVPRGFMNGQNGHRFYEMSEREIFTMADDHFFGRENITEFSSWAASLHVVLYYAQSMPAEHNVHIAVLDRHQLGGEVLIWHALVLVDVFENEYLAHGCVGGSGYTAVPFEQIIECGLGVIFQELD
;
A
#
# COMPACT_ATOMS: atom_id res chain seq x y z
N MET A 1 -1.52 -22.20 9.04
CA MET A 1 -0.24 -22.07 9.75
C MET A 1 0.83 -22.74 8.92
N LEU A 2 1.56 -22.00 8.09
CA LEU A 2 2.79 -22.53 7.52
C LEU A 2 3.85 -22.53 8.62
N ASN A 3 4.48 -23.69 8.75
CA ASN A 3 5.43 -23.99 9.80
C ASN A 3 6.69 -23.14 9.56
N VAL A 4 6.92 -22.12 10.38
CA VAL A 4 8.13 -21.27 10.37
C VAL A 4 9.41 -22.09 10.70
N SER A 5 9.26 -23.40 10.92
CA SER A 5 10.32 -24.35 11.27
C SER A 5 11.02 -25.00 10.08
N SER A 6 10.64 -24.74 8.83
CA SER A 6 11.41 -25.26 7.69
C SER A 6 12.54 -24.27 7.36
N PRO A 7 13.82 -24.66 7.44
CA PRO A 7 14.92 -23.83 6.97
C PRO A 7 14.87 -23.84 5.45
N HIS A 8 14.01 -23.02 4.85
CA HIS A 8 14.22 -22.61 3.47
C HIS A 8 15.63 -22.02 3.39
N ALA A 9 16.41 -22.47 2.41
CA ALA A 9 17.73 -21.90 2.20
C ALA A 9 17.57 -20.38 2.03
N ALA A 10 18.37 -19.60 2.76
CA ALA A 10 18.27 -18.15 2.74
C ALA A 10 18.29 -17.65 1.27
N GLY A 11 17.21 -17.00 0.82
CA GLY A 11 17.06 -16.54 -0.57
C GLY A 11 15.93 -17.21 -1.35
N GLU A 12 15.55 -18.46 -1.04
CA GLU A 12 14.47 -19.17 -1.76
C GLU A 12 13.12 -18.45 -1.63
N ARG A 13 12.84 -17.83 -0.46
CA ARG A 13 11.60 -17.08 -0.26
C ARG A 13 11.59 -15.78 -1.06
N LYS A 14 12.71 -15.07 -1.16
CA LYS A 14 12.80 -13.83 -1.96
C LYS A 14 12.61 -14.09 -3.45
N GLU A 15 13.18 -15.18 -3.99
CA GLU A 15 12.96 -15.59 -5.39
C GLU A 15 11.49 -15.96 -5.64
N HIS A 16 10.86 -16.64 -4.69
CA HIS A 16 9.44 -16.94 -4.73
C HIS A 16 8.58 -15.67 -4.71
N TRP A 17 8.86 -14.73 -3.81
CA TRP A 17 8.18 -13.44 -3.72
C TRP A 17 8.32 -12.63 -5.01
N GLU A 18 9.49 -12.64 -5.64
CA GLU A 18 9.72 -11.98 -6.92
C GLU A 18 8.89 -12.58 -8.06
N THR A 19 8.82 -13.92 -8.08
CA THR A 19 7.96 -14.63 -9.05
C THR A 19 6.49 -14.26 -8.88
N LEU A 20 6.00 -14.16 -7.64
CA LEU A 20 4.60 -13.80 -7.38
C LEU A 20 4.33 -12.33 -7.66
N ARG A 21 5.26 -11.42 -7.32
CA ARG A 21 5.16 -9.99 -7.63
C ARG A 21 5.02 -9.69 -9.13
N THR A 22 5.74 -10.44 -9.95
CA THR A 22 5.75 -10.23 -11.40
C THR A 22 4.51 -10.79 -12.08
N LYS A 23 3.87 -11.83 -11.53
CA LYS A 23 2.74 -12.54 -12.14
C LYS A 23 1.37 -12.19 -11.56
N ASN A 24 1.29 -11.88 -10.26
CA ASN A 24 0.04 -11.90 -9.51
C ASN A 24 -0.37 -10.54 -8.94
N VAL A 25 0.30 -9.46 -9.33
CA VAL A 25 -0.05 -8.11 -8.90
C VAL A 25 -0.82 -7.41 -10.03
N PRO A 26 -2.05 -6.94 -9.79
CA PRO A 26 -2.84 -6.22 -10.77
C PRO A 26 -2.12 -4.98 -11.29
N ARG A 27 -2.42 -4.60 -12.54
CA ARG A 27 -1.85 -3.39 -13.14
C ARG A 27 -2.21 -2.14 -12.33
N PHE A 28 -3.49 -2.00 -12.00
CA PHE A 28 -4.02 -0.87 -11.25
C PHE A 28 -4.30 -1.28 -9.82
N LEU A 29 -3.89 -0.43 -8.89
CA LEU A 29 -4.20 -0.54 -7.47
C LEU A 29 -4.79 0.78 -6.98
N PHE A 30 -5.60 0.70 -5.93
CA PHE A 30 -6.38 1.81 -5.40
C PHE A 30 -6.11 1.98 -3.91
N ARG A 31 -6.26 3.20 -3.40
CA ARG A 31 -6.09 3.50 -1.97
C ARG A 31 -7.02 4.66 -1.59
N ALA A 32 -7.66 4.56 -0.43
CA ALA A 32 -8.25 5.73 0.22
C ALA A 32 -7.26 6.22 1.27
N PHE A 33 -7.10 7.53 1.38
CA PHE A 33 -6.31 8.15 2.45
C PHE A 33 -6.94 9.48 2.86
N ASN A 34 -6.56 9.94 4.04
CA ASN A 34 -6.91 11.25 4.59
C ASN A 34 -5.69 11.88 5.27
N SER A 35 -5.83 13.07 5.86
CA SER A 35 -4.71 13.80 6.49
C SER A 35 -4.01 13.05 7.62
N GLU A 36 -4.72 12.13 8.29
CA GLU A 36 -4.24 11.35 9.44
C GLU A 36 -3.66 9.99 9.04
N SER A 37 -3.81 9.59 7.79
CA SER A 37 -3.30 8.32 7.29
C SER A 37 -1.78 8.24 7.46
N GLY A 38 -1.28 7.13 8.03
CA GLY A 38 0.13 6.98 8.38
C GLY A 38 0.55 7.77 9.64
N GLY A 39 -0.42 8.23 10.45
CA GLY A 39 -0.19 8.98 11.69
C GLY A 39 -0.15 10.49 11.53
N GLY A 40 -0.43 11.01 10.32
CA GLY A 40 -0.44 12.43 10.02
C GLY A 40 0.73 12.90 9.16
N SER A 41 0.60 14.11 8.59
CA SER A 41 1.57 14.72 7.67
C SER A 41 3.01 14.87 8.21
N HIS A 42 3.19 14.81 9.54
CA HIS A 42 4.51 14.81 10.16
C HIS A 42 5.24 13.45 10.06
N PHE A 43 4.48 12.37 9.90
CA PHE A 43 5.00 11.00 9.92
C PHE A 43 4.95 10.33 8.55
N ALA A 44 4.07 10.75 7.65
CA ALA A 44 3.98 10.25 6.29
C ALA A 44 3.48 11.35 5.36
N ILE A 45 3.79 11.26 4.07
CA ILE A 45 3.17 12.11 3.06
C ILE A 45 2.10 11.28 2.35
N ASN A 46 0.86 11.78 2.34
CA ASN A 46 -0.19 11.27 1.48
C ASN A 46 -0.84 12.48 0.80
N ASN A 47 -0.57 12.69 -0.49
CA ASN A 47 -1.10 13.83 -1.23
C ASN A 47 -1.35 13.46 -2.70
N PRO A 48 -2.02 14.32 -3.51
CA PRO A 48 -2.35 14.00 -4.90
C PRO A 48 -1.19 13.65 -5.84
N THR A 49 0.06 13.92 -5.45
CA THR A 49 1.25 13.70 -6.27
C THR A 49 2.19 12.62 -5.75
N GLU A 50 2.12 12.27 -4.46
CA GLU A 50 2.98 11.25 -3.87
C GLU A 50 2.41 10.60 -2.60
N ILE A 51 2.87 9.37 -2.34
CA ILE A 51 2.77 8.68 -1.05
C ILE A 51 4.19 8.38 -0.56
N VAL A 52 4.56 8.90 0.61
CA VAL A 52 5.86 8.65 1.26
C VAL A 52 5.61 7.95 2.60
N PRO A 53 5.94 6.66 2.71
CA PRO A 53 5.85 5.92 3.97
C PRO A 53 6.77 6.50 5.05
N ARG A 54 6.45 6.23 6.31
CA ARG A 54 7.19 6.76 7.48
C ARG A 54 8.67 6.42 7.48
N GLY A 55 9.06 5.24 6.97
CA GLY A 55 10.46 4.81 6.85
C GLY A 55 11.31 5.61 5.86
N PHE A 56 10.70 6.49 5.06
CA PHE A 56 11.39 7.39 4.12
C PHE A 56 11.26 8.87 4.51
N MET A 57 10.65 9.15 5.67
CA MET A 57 10.47 10.52 6.17
C MET A 57 11.66 10.97 7.02
N ASN A 58 11.74 12.28 7.30
CA ASN A 58 12.69 12.86 8.26
C ASN A 58 14.17 12.52 8.02
N GLY A 59 14.58 12.47 6.75
CA GLY A 59 15.96 12.19 6.35
C GLY A 59 16.34 10.70 6.37
N GLN A 60 15.36 9.81 6.55
CA GLN A 60 15.57 8.37 6.38
C GLN A 60 15.58 8.01 4.89
N ASN A 61 16.50 7.14 4.49
CA ASN A 61 16.59 6.65 3.09
C ASN A 61 15.80 5.35 2.88
N GLY A 62 15.15 4.83 3.92
CA GLY A 62 14.63 3.46 3.98
C GLY A 62 15.69 2.40 3.68
N HIS A 63 15.23 1.19 3.38
CA HIS A 63 16.07 0.08 2.96
C HIS A 63 15.90 -0.22 1.47
N ARG A 64 16.90 -0.82 0.85
CA ARG A 64 16.72 -1.51 -0.44
C ARG A 64 16.11 -2.87 -0.17
N PHE A 65 14.92 -3.15 -0.72
CA PHE A 65 14.14 -4.32 -0.35
C PHE A 65 14.91 -5.64 -0.35
N TYR A 66 15.64 -5.94 -1.44
CA TYR A 66 16.37 -7.22 -1.54
C TYR A 66 17.64 -7.29 -0.68
N GLU A 67 18.11 -6.18 -0.12
CA GLU A 67 19.25 -6.14 0.81
C GLU A 67 18.83 -6.47 2.25
N MET A 68 17.56 -6.26 2.61
CA MET A 68 17.01 -6.68 3.92
C MET A 68 16.98 -8.20 4.05
N SER A 69 17.19 -8.75 5.24
CA SER A 69 16.94 -10.16 5.51
C SER A 69 15.45 -10.51 5.38
N GLU A 70 15.13 -11.79 5.10
CA GLU A 70 13.74 -12.26 5.05
C GLU A 70 12.98 -11.98 6.35
N ARG A 71 13.68 -12.03 7.49
CA ARG A 71 13.10 -11.71 8.80
C ARG A 71 12.75 -10.23 8.93
N GLU A 72 13.63 -9.33 8.49
CA GLU A 72 13.35 -7.89 8.51
C GLU A 72 12.15 -7.54 7.61
N ILE A 73 12.08 -8.13 6.42
CA ILE A 73 10.94 -7.96 5.51
C ILE A 73 9.64 -8.44 6.16
N PHE A 74 9.64 -9.66 6.70
CA PHE A 74 8.47 -10.22 7.38
C PHE A 74 8.04 -9.34 8.55
N THR A 75 8.96 -8.99 9.45
CA THR A 75 8.65 -8.17 10.63
C THR A 75 8.10 -6.81 10.23
N MET A 76 8.71 -6.12 9.26
CA MET A 76 8.25 -4.81 8.82
C MET A 76 6.86 -4.89 8.16
N ALA A 77 6.61 -5.91 7.34
CA ALA A 77 5.31 -6.11 6.71
C ALA A 77 4.24 -6.49 7.75
N ASP A 78 4.57 -7.36 8.71
CA ASP A 78 3.69 -7.82 9.79
C ASP A 78 3.32 -6.66 10.71
N ASP A 79 4.30 -5.84 11.09
CA ASP A 79 4.06 -4.65 11.90
C ASP A 79 3.22 -3.61 11.17
N HIS A 80 3.44 -3.41 9.86
CA HIS A 80 2.61 -2.52 9.03
C HIS A 80 1.17 -3.01 8.99
N PHE A 81 0.98 -4.29 8.65
CA PHE A 81 -0.31 -4.91 8.45
C PHE A 81 -1.16 -4.89 9.72
N PHE A 82 -0.56 -5.20 10.87
CA PHE A 82 -1.27 -5.20 12.15
C PHE A 82 -1.26 -3.85 12.87
N GLY A 83 -0.81 -2.77 12.21
CA GLY A 83 -0.82 -1.41 12.76
C GLY A 83 0.00 -1.24 14.04
N ARG A 84 1.11 -1.97 14.16
CA ARG A 84 2.00 -1.88 15.32
C ARG A 84 2.86 -0.61 15.23
N GLU A 85 3.39 -0.15 16.36
CA GLU A 85 4.04 1.17 16.49
C GLU A 85 5.37 1.33 15.71
N ASN A 86 5.80 0.32 14.95
CA ASN A 86 7.07 0.37 14.23
C ASN A 86 6.99 1.25 12.98
N ILE A 87 8.12 1.89 12.67
CA ILE A 87 8.30 2.65 11.44
C ILE A 87 8.40 1.65 10.29
N THR A 88 7.56 1.82 9.28
CA THR A 88 7.49 0.90 8.13
C THR A 88 7.67 1.64 6.82
N GLU A 89 8.19 0.92 5.83
CA GLU A 89 8.48 1.41 4.48
C GLU A 89 7.40 1.05 3.47
N PHE A 90 6.27 0.54 3.96
CA PHE A 90 5.14 0.11 3.16
C PHE A 90 4.01 1.14 3.15
N SER A 91 3.22 1.10 2.09
CA SER A 91 1.88 1.67 2.02
C SER A 91 0.89 0.60 1.57
N SER A 92 -0.30 0.59 2.17
CA SER A 92 -1.42 -0.30 1.81
C SER A 92 -2.18 0.15 0.57
N TRP A 93 -2.53 -0.81 -0.27
CA TRP A 93 -3.30 -0.66 -1.49
C TRP A 93 -4.27 -1.83 -1.68
N ALA A 94 -5.33 -1.64 -2.46
CA ALA A 94 -6.29 -2.68 -2.80
C ALA A 94 -6.41 -2.85 -4.31
N ALA A 95 -6.75 -4.06 -4.76
CA ALA A 95 -7.08 -4.33 -6.17
C ALA A 95 -8.48 -3.87 -6.57
N SER A 96 -9.36 -3.61 -5.60
CA SER A 96 -10.76 -3.27 -5.83
C SER A 96 -11.01 -1.80 -5.51
N LEU A 97 -11.37 -1.02 -6.53
CA LEU A 97 -11.85 0.35 -6.35
C LEU A 97 -13.07 0.38 -5.44
N HIS A 98 -13.98 -0.59 -5.57
CA HIS A 98 -15.19 -0.65 -4.76
C HIS A 98 -14.91 -0.76 -3.26
N VAL A 99 -13.96 -1.63 -2.86
CA VAL A 99 -13.53 -1.75 -1.45
C VAL A 99 -12.95 -0.43 -0.95
N VAL A 100 -12.18 0.27 -1.79
CA VAL A 100 -11.56 1.56 -1.45
C VAL A 100 -12.59 2.67 -1.30
N LEU A 101 -13.61 2.71 -2.15
CA LEU A 101 -14.71 3.67 -2.06
C LEU A 101 -15.53 3.44 -0.78
N TYR A 102 -15.88 2.19 -0.47
CA TYR A 102 -16.56 1.84 0.78
C TYR A 102 -15.73 2.26 2.00
N TYR A 103 -14.43 2.01 1.98
CA TYR A 103 -13.54 2.43 3.06
C TYR A 103 -13.46 3.95 3.19
N ALA A 104 -13.39 4.68 2.07
CA ALA A 104 -13.37 6.15 2.06
C ALA A 104 -14.62 6.77 2.71
N GLN A 105 -15.80 6.16 2.52
CA GLN A 105 -17.04 6.62 3.17
C GLN A 105 -17.02 6.48 4.68
N SER A 106 -16.29 5.49 5.20
CA SER A 106 -16.15 5.29 6.65
C SER A 106 -15.17 6.29 7.30
N MET A 107 -14.40 7.04 6.51
CA MET A 107 -13.46 8.03 7.02
C MET A 107 -14.18 9.34 7.37
N PRO A 108 -13.76 10.06 8.43
CA PRO A 108 -14.37 11.35 8.74
C PRO A 108 -14.06 12.39 7.66
N ALA A 109 -15.10 13.06 7.16
CA ALA A 109 -15.04 13.95 6.01
C ALA A 109 -14.12 15.16 6.24
N GLU A 110 -14.01 15.63 7.48
CA GLU A 110 -13.15 16.73 7.91
C GLU A 110 -11.65 16.47 7.68
N HIS A 111 -11.25 15.23 7.42
CA HIS A 111 -9.85 14.86 7.19
C HIS A 111 -9.41 14.92 5.71
N ASN A 112 -10.21 15.51 4.81
CA ASN A 112 -9.90 15.65 3.38
C ASN A 112 -9.58 14.29 2.73
N VAL A 113 -10.59 13.44 2.62
CA VAL A 113 -10.45 12.09 2.06
C VAL A 113 -10.16 12.14 0.57
N HIS A 114 -9.21 11.33 0.12
CA HIS A 114 -8.80 11.19 -1.27
C HIS A 114 -8.83 9.73 -1.72
N ILE A 115 -9.11 9.53 -3.01
CA ILE A 115 -8.95 8.25 -3.69
C ILE A 115 -7.74 8.34 -4.61
N ALA A 116 -6.75 7.49 -4.37
CA ALA A 116 -5.58 7.32 -5.19
C ALA A 116 -5.71 6.12 -6.14
N VAL A 117 -5.10 6.25 -7.30
CA VAL A 117 -4.84 5.16 -8.24
C VAL A 117 -3.35 5.09 -8.55
N LEU A 118 -2.86 3.86 -8.66
CA LEU A 118 -1.49 3.52 -9.00
C LEU A 118 -1.51 2.60 -10.23
N ASP A 119 -0.79 2.96 -11.30
CA ASP A 119 -0.49 2.13 -12.47
C ASP A 119 0.93 1.59 -12.36
N ARG A 120 1.08 0.32 -12.00
CA ARG A 120 2.40 -0.28 -11.75
C ARG A 120 3.30 -0.32 -12.97
N HIS A 121 2.73 -0.26 -14.18
CA HIS A 121 3.51 -0.24 -15.42
C HIS A 121 4.11 1.14 -15.72
N GLN A 122 3.67 2.17 -15.01
CA GLN A 122 4.15 3.55 -15.13
C GLN A 122 4.83 4.04 -13.85
N LEU A 123 5.02 3.17 -12.87
CA LEU A 123 5.87 3.46 -11.71
C LEU A 123 7.34 3.36 -12.10
N GLY A 124 8.16 4.21 -11.47
CA GLY A 124 9.60 4.02 -11.49
C GLY A 124 9.99 2.68 -10.85
N GLY A 125 11.12 2.13 -11.26
CA GLY A 125 11.59 0.80 -10.82
C GLY A 125 11.96 0.68 -9.33
N GLU A 126 11.81 1.75 -8.56
CA GLU A 126 12.12 1.76 -7.12
C GLU A 126 10.95 1.30 -6.24
N VAL A 127 9.71 1.37 -6.75
CA VAL A 127 8.54 0.90 -6.01
C VAL A 127 8.30 -0.57 -6.30
N LEU A 128 8.28 -1.38 -5.24
CA LEU A 128 8.03 -2.82 -5.33
C LEU A 128 6.75 -3.16 -4.58
N ILE A 129 5.91 -4.02 -5.17
CA ILE A 129 4.55 -4.26 -4.65
C ILE A 129 4.30 -5.76 -4.55
N TRP A 130 3.78 -6.22 -3.42
CA TRP A 130 3.37 -7.61 -3.23
C TRP A 130 1.96 -7.68 -2.68
N HIS A 131 1.27 -8.77 -2.97
CA HIS A 131 0.07 -9.13 -2.21
C HIS A 131 0.48 -9.43 -0.75
N ALA A 132 -0.24 -8.92 0.24
CA ALA A 132 0.12 -9.03 1.66
C ALA A 132 0.30 -10.50 2.10
N LEU A 133 -0.59 -11.39 1.66
CA LEU A 133 -0.46 -12.86 1.77
C LEU A 133 0.94 -13.39 1.48
N VAL A 134 1.66 -12.83 0.51
CA VAL A 134 3.00 -13.30 0.12
C VAL A 134 4.06 -12.95 1.16
N LEU A 135 3.90 -11.82 1.85
CA LEU A 135 4.88 -11.31 2.81
C LEU A 135 4.57 -11.74 4.25
N VAL A 136 3.29 -11.82 4.63
CA VAL A 136 2.85 -12.04 6.02
C VAL A 136 1.86 -13.20 6.20
N ASP A 137 1.59 -13.98 5.16
CA ASP A 137 0.67 -15.13 5.18
C ASP A 137 -0.78 -14.81 5.61
N VAL A 138 -1.23 -13.56 5.44
CA VAL A 138 -2.61 -13.12 5.73
C VAL A 138 -3.44 -13.03 4.44
N PHE A 139 -4.60 -13.70 4.41
CA PHE A 139 -5.49 -13.76 3.25
C PHE A 139 -6.43 -12.55 3.22
N GLU A 140 -5.90 -11.41 2.80
CA GLU A 140 -6.62 -10.14 2.74
C GLU A 140 -6.44 -9.49 1.37
N ASN A 141 -7.41 -8.66 0.94
CA ASN A 141 -7.40 -7.98 -0.37
C ASN A 141 -6.42 -6.78 -0.41
N GLU A 142 -5.30 -6.91 0.29
CA GLU A 142 -4.31 -5.88 0.49
C GLU A 142 -3.00 -6.17 -0.24
N TYR A 143 -2.44 -5.13 -0.83
CA TYR A 143 -1.16 -5.11 -1.50
C TYR A 143 -0.27 -4.09 -0.78
N LEU A 144 0.94 -4.50 -0.45
CA LEU A 144 1.92 -3.67 0.21
C LEU A 144 2.91 -3.14 -0.83
N ALA A 145 2.94 -1.83 -1.00
CA ALA A 145 3.92 -1.14 -1.83
C ALA A 145 5.07 -0.63 -0.95
N HIS A 146 6.27 -1.15 -1.18
CA HIS A 146 7.52 -0.70 -0.57
C HIS A 146 8.12 0.44 -1.40
N GLY A 147 8.43 1.55 -0.74
CA GLY A 147 9.01 2.74 -1.37
C GLY A 147 8.07 3.93 -1.48
N CYS A 148 8.60 5.05 -1.97
CA CYS A 148 7.85 6.27 -2.24
C CYS A 148 7.10 6.16 -3.57
N VAL A 149 5.78 6.26 -3.54
CA VAL A 149 4.94 6.21 -4.74
C VAL A 149 4.76 7.62 -5.29
N GLY A 150 4.97 7.82 -6.59
CA GLY A 150 4.75 9.10 -7.25
C GLY A 150 4.99 9.02 -8.76
N GLY A 151 5.09 10.18 -9.42
CA GLY A 151 5.34 10.27 -10.85
C GLY A 151 4.12 9.95 -11.72
N SER A 152 4.34 9.65 -13.01
CA SER A 152 3.25 9.47 -13.99
C SER A 152 2.34 8.28 -13.73
N GLY A 153 2.80 7.29 -12.95
CA GLY A 153 2.02 6.12 -12.56
C GLY A 153 1.12 6.35 -11.34
N TYR A 154 1.05 7.55 -10.77
CA TYR A 154 0.28 7.84 -9.58
C TYR A 154 -0.55 9.12 -9.75
N THR A 155 -1.78 9.09 -9.24
CA THR A 155 -2.58 10.29 -9.01
C THR A 155 -3.61 10.04 -7.92
N ALA A 156 -4.07 11.10 -7.27
CA ALA A 156 -5.23 11.03 -6.39
C ALA A 156 -6.16 12.22 -6.61
N VAL A 157 -7.44 12.00 -6.33
CA VAL A 157 -8.48 13.04 -6.38
C VAL A 157 -9.24 13.07 -5.07
N PRO A 158 -9.79 14.23 -4.66
CA PRO A 158 -10.70 14.31 -3.52
C PRO A 158 -11.88 13.36 -3.69
N PHE A 159 -12.25 12.65 -2.63
CA PHE A 159 -13.38 11.73 -2.67
C PHE A 159 -14.71 12.46 -2.93
N GLU A 160 -14.87 13.66 -2.39
CA GLU A 160 -16.03 14.54 -2.64
C GLU A 160 -16.22 14.84 -4.13
N GLN A 161 -15.12 15.07 -4.87
CA GLN A 161 -15.19 15.31 -6.31
C GLN A 161 -15.73 14.08 -7.07
N ILE A 162 -15.42 12.87 -6.62
CA ILE A 162 -15.95 11.63 -7.22
C ILE A 162 -17.46 11.53 -6.95
N ILE A 163 -17.92 11.89 -5.74
CA ILE A 163 -19.34 11.93 -5.37
C ILE A 163 -20.09 12.92 -6.27
N GLU A 164 -19.59 14.16 -6.39
CA GLU A 164 -20.18 15.21 -7.23
C GLU A 164 -20.27 14.80 -8.71
N CYS A 165 -19.32 13.98 -9.18
CA CYS A 165 -19.31 13.44 -10.53
C CYS A 165 -20.27 12.25 -10.74
N GLY A 166 -21.09 11.92 -9.74
CA GLY A 166 -22.18 10.96 -9.86
C GLY A 166 -21.88 9.56 -9.34
N LEU A 167 -21.00 9.41 -8.34
CA LEU A 167 -20.68 8.10 -7.76
C LEU A 167 -21.93 7.32 -7.32
N GLY A 168 -22.86 7.97 -6.62
CA GLY A 168 -24.10 7.33 -6.14
C GLY A 168 -25.02 6.85 -7.26
N VAL A 169 -24.89 7.39 -8.48
CA VAL A 169 -25.61 6.88 -9.66
C VAL A 169 -25.05 5.53 -10.11
N ILE A 170 -23.75 5.31 -9.94
CA ILE A 170 -23.03 4.11 -10.41
C ILE A 170 -23.02 3.03 -9.33
N PHE A 171 -22.82 3.41 -8.07
CA PHE A 171 -22.72 2.52 -6.91
C PHE A 171 -23.77 2.91 -5.87
N GLN A 172 -25.02 2.52 -6.11
CA GLN A 172 -26.15 2.86 -5.23
C GLN A 172 -26.03 2.23 -3.83
N GLU A 173 -25.25 1.16 -3.70
CA GLU A 173 -24.94 0.50 -2.44
C GLU A 173 -24.01 1.32 -1.52
N LEU A 174 -23.47 2.42 -2.04
CA LEU A 174 -22.67 3.38 -1.30
C LEU A 174 -23.51 4.59 -0.82
N ASP A 175 -24.78 4.71 -1.18
CA ASP A 175 -25.67 5.79 -0.70
C ASP A 175 -26.35 5.49 0.65
#